data_AF-A0AAD6Z1J3-F1
#
_entry.id   AF-A0AAD6Z1J3-F1
#
_cell.length_a   1.000
_cell.length_b   1.000
_cell.length_c   1.000
_cell.angle_alpha   90.00
_cell.angle_beta   90.00
_cell.angle_gamma   90.00
#
_symmetry.space_group_name_H-M   'P 1'
#
loop_
_entity.id
_entity.type
_entity.pdbx_description
1 polymer ?
#
loop_
_entity_poly.entity_id
_entity_poly.type
_entity_poly.pdbx_seq_one_letter_code
_entity_poly.pdbx_strand_id
1 'polypeptide(L)'
;YAGIPDAIQVGEHQYIEHGVLSLFIGLMLISWTSATNAACVYDTCLSKPENQPNHEDWSPEHSFKMHTEHVWDGFLLLSLLKDYDK
;
A
#
# COMPACT_ATOMS: atom_id res chain seq x y z
N TYR A 1 -17.79 9.71 -11.67
CA TYR A 1 -16.70 9.19 -10.84
C TYR A 1 -17.09 9.43 -9.38
N ALA A 2 -16.91 8.46 -8.48
CA ALA A 2 -17.45 8.51 -7.10
C ALA A 2 -16.46 9.10 -6.06
N GLY A 3 -15.41 9.77 -6.53
CA GLY A 3 -14.32 10.27 -5.68
C GLY A 3 -13.17 9.27 -5.55
N ILE A 4 -12.27 9.51 -4.60
CA ILE A 4 -11.09 8.68 -4.34
C ILE A 4 -11.55 7.35 -3.69
N PRO A 5 -11.16 6.19 -4.24
CA PRO A 5 -11.52 4.89 -3.67
C PRO A 5 -10.78 4.61 -2.36
N ASP A 6 -11.41 3.80 -1.49
CA ASP A 6 -10.83 3.41 -0.19
C ASP A 6 -9.58 2.52 -0.32
N ALA A 7 -9.44 1.81 -1.44
CA ALA A 7 -8.27 1.02 -1.77
C ALA A 7 -7.84 1.24 -3.23
N ILE A 8 -6.53 1.30 -3.46
CA ILE A 8 -5.92 1.55 -4.76
C ILE A 8 -5.19 0.29 -5.21
N GLN A 9 -5.48 -0.15 -6.43
CA GLN A 9 -4.75 -1.25 -7.04
C GLN A 9 -3.36 -0.78 -7.49
N VAL A 10 -2.31 -1.43 -6.98
CA VAL A 10 -0.90 -1.09 -7.26
C VAL A 10 -0.18 -2.20 -8.03
N GLY A 11 -0.80 -3.38 -8.15
CA GLY A 11 -0.24 -4.53 -8.83
C GLY A 11 -1.34 -5.50 -9.27
N GLU A 12 -0.95 -6.63 -9.86
CA GLU A 12 -1.87 -7.69 -10.24
C GLU A 12 -2.50 -8.28 -8.97
N HIS A 13 -3.80 -8.05 -8.79
CA HIS A 13 -4.57 -8.45 -7.59
C HIS A 13 -4.02 -7.90 -6.26
N GLN A 14 -3.25 -6.81 -6.28
CA GLN A 14 -2.70 -6.17 -5.09
C GLN A 14 -3.29 -4.78 -4.89
N TYR A 15 -3.90 -4.59 -3.71
CA TYR A 15 -4.60 -3.38 -3.35
C TYR A 15 -4.05 -2.83 -2.03
N ILE A 16 -3.85 -1.52 -1.96
CA ILE A 16 -3.42 -0.83 -0.75
C ILE A 16 -4.54 0.11 -0.31
N GLU A 17 -4.93 -0.01 0.96
CA GLU A 17 -5.89 0.89 1.60
C GLU A 17 -5.33 2.32 1.69
N HIS A 18 -6.21 3.31 1.52
CA HIS A 18 -5.88 4.73 1.64
C HIS A 18 -5.20 5.08 2.98
N GLY A 19 -5.57 4.41 4.08
CA GLY A 19 -4.93 4.58 5.38
C GLY A 19 -3.45 4.16 5.39
N VAL A 20 -3.13 3.04 4.74
CA VAL A 20 -1.75 2.54 4.61
C VAL A 20 -0.93 3.47 3.71
N LEU A 21 -1.51 3.98 2.61
CA LEU A 21 -0.84 4.98 1.78
C LEU A 21 -0.56 6.29 2.55
N SER A 22 -1.50 6.70 3.40
CA SER A 22 -1.32 7.86 4.26
C SER A 22 -0.20 7.66 5.28
N LEU A 23 -0.05 6.44 5.82
CA LEU A 23 1.08 6.06 6.66
C LEU A 23 2.41 6.18 5.90
N PHE A 24 2.49 5.64 4.67
CA PHE A 24 3.71 5.73 3.86
C PHE A 24 4.09 7.18 3.54
N ILE A 25 3.11 8.00 3.18
CA ILE A 25 3.33 9.44 2.97
C ILE A 25 3.86 10.10 4.25
N GLY A 26 3.27 9.81 5.40
CA GLY A 26 3.75 10.30 6.69
C GLY A 26 5.18 9.88 7.00
N LEU A 27 5.52 8.60 6.77
CA LEU A 27 6.87 8.07 6.96
C LEU A 27 7.89 8.77 6.04
N MET A 28 7.53 8.98 4.77
CA MET A 28 8.42 9.63 3.79
C MET A 28 8.59 11.13 4.07
N LEU A 29 7.53 11.85 4.43
CA LEU A 29 7.57 13.30 4.62
C LEU A 29 8.07 13.72 6.01
N ILE A 30 7.68 13.01 7.07
CA ILE A 30 7.93 13.41 8.45
C ILE A 30 9.14 12.67 9.01
N SER A 31 9.21 11.37 8.76
CA SER A 31 10.29 10.51 9.29
C SER A 31 11.43 10.32 8.30
N TRP A 32 11.39 10.96 7.11
CA TRP A 32 12.41 10.87 6.06
C TRP A 32 12.77 9.42 5.71
N THR A 33 11.79 8.53 5.84
CA THR A 33 11.94 7.09 5.59
C THR A 33 11.86 6.86 4.09
N SER A 34 12.80 6.11 3.52
CA SER A 34 12.73 5.75 2.09
C SER A 34 11.50 4.87 1.81
N ALA A 35 11.04 4.83 0.56
CA ALA A 35 9.95 3.92 0.16
C ALA A 35 10.28 2.45 0.47
N THR A 36 11.54 2.04 0.29
CA THR A 36 12.01 0.69 0.66
C THR A 36 11.90 0.45 2.17
N ASN A 37 12.28 1.42 2.99
CA ASN A 37 12.13 1.30 4.44
C ASN A 37 10.66 1.33 4.87
N ALA A 38 9.80 2.09 4.19
CA ALA A 38 8.36 2.10 4.46
C ALA A 38 7.72 0.74 4.14
N ALA A 39 8.11 0.10 3.02
CA ALA A 39 7.72 -1.27 2.71
C ALA A 39 8.19 -2.25 3.79
N CYS A 40 9.44 -2.13 4.25
CA CYS A 40 9.97 -2.95 5.34
C CYS A 40 9.21 -2.74 6.67
N VAL A 41 8.81 -1.51 6.98
CA VAL A 41 7.96 -1.21 8.15
C VAL A 41 6.60 -1.89 8.03
N TYR A 42 5.98 -1.85 6.85
CA TYR A 42 4.73 -2.57 6.60
C TYR A 42 4.91 -4.08 6.81
N ASP A 43 5.95 -4.66 6.23
CA ASP A 43 6.21 -6.09 6.34
C ASP A 43 6.47 -6.52 7.80
N THR A 44 7.18 -5.68 8.56
CA THR A 44 7.55 -5.98 9.95
C THR A 44 6.36 -5.82 10.89
N CYS A 45 5.52 -4.81 10.67
CA CYS A 45 4.50 -4.40 11.64
C CYS A 45 3.09 -4.87 11.28
N LEU A 46 2.77 -4.95 9.99
CA LEU A 46 1.39 -5.07 9.48
C LEU A 46 1.15 -6.33 8.66
N SER A 47 2.13 -6.87 7.92
CA SER A 47 1.94 -8.08 7.09
C SER A 47 2.00 -9.42 7.85
N LYS A 48 1.81 -9.37 9.18
CA LYS A 48 1.87 -10.54 10.06
C LYS A 48 0.92 -11.64 9.59
N PRO A 49 1.26 -12.94 9.79
CA PRO A 49 0.40 -14.05 9.37
C PRO A 49 -1.02 -13.99 9.93
N GLU A 50 -1.19 -13.45 11.14
CA GLU A 50 -2.51 -13.24 11.78
C GLU A 50 -3.42 -12.25 11.05
N ASN A 51 -2.85 -11.37 10.23
CA ASN A 51 -3.57 -10.41 9.41
C ASN A 51 -3.81 -10.89 7.97
N GLN A 52 -3.24 -12.04 7.59
CA GLN A 52 -3.41 -12.59 6.25
C GLN A 52 -4.67 -13.47 6.17
N PRO A 53 -5.33 -13.55 5.00
CA PRO A 53 -6.46 -14.44 4.82
C PRO A 53 -6.05 -15.89 5.07
N ASN A 54 -6.72 -16.57 6.01
CA ASN A 54 -6.53 -17.99 6.25
C ASN A 54 -7.44 -18.78 5.30
N HIS A 55 -7.08 -18.84 4.01
CA HIS A 55 -7.83 -19.53 2.98
C HIS A 55 -6.92 -20.47 2.19
N GLU A 56 -7.41 -21.68 1.85
CA GLU A 56 -6.62 -22.67 1.12
C GLU A 56 -6.19 -22.19 -0.27
N ASP A 57 -7.02 -21.36 -0.91
CA ASP A 57 -6.71 -20.73 -2.21
C ASP A 57 -5.79 -19.50 -2.10
N TRP A 58 -5.39 -19.08 -0.89
CA TRP A 58 -4.49 -17.95 -0.71
C TRP A 58 -3.05 -18.39 -0.97
N SER A 59 -2.68 -18.38 -2.25
CA SER A 59 -1.34 -18.78 -2.69
C SER A 59 -0.26 -17.78 -2.24
N PRO A 60 1.00 -18.22 -2.11
CA PRO A 60 2.11 -17.35 -1.70
C PRO A 60 2.31 -16.13 -2.60
N GLU A 61 1.91 -16.21 -3.88
CA GLU A 61 1.93 -15.07 -4.80
C GLU A 61 0.99 -13.91 -4.39
N HIS A 62 -0.06 -14.20 -3.62
CA HIS A 62 -0.98 -13.19 -3.07
C HIS A 62 -0.58 -12.74 -1.66
N SER A 63 0.59 -13.13 -1.15
CA SER A 63 1.04 -12.71 0.18
C SER A 63 1.04 -11.18 0.33
N PHE A 64 0.83 -10.70 1.55
CA PHE A 64 0.87 -9.26 1.88
C PHE A 64 2.29 -8.70 1.93
N LYS A 65 3.19 -9.22 1.09
CA LYS A 65 4.57 -8.74 1.00
C LYS A 65 4.60 -7.41 0.26
N MET A 66 5.14 -6.39 0.91
CA MET A 66 5.22 -5.05 0.35
C MET A 66 6.52 -4.86 -0.42
N HIS A 67 6.40 -4.36 -1.65
CA HIS A 67 7.53 -4.01 -2.50
C HIS A 67 7.69 -2.49 -2.58
N THR A 68 8.88 -2.02 -2.95
CA THR A 68 9.17 -0.58 -3.01
C THR A 68 8.34 0.08 -4.10
N GLU A 69 8.11 -0.64 -5.20
CA GLU A 69 7.29 -0.25 -6.34
C GLU A 69 5.86 0.01 -5.90
N HIS A 70 5.27 -0.87 -5.08
CA HIS A 70 3.90 -0.70 -4.58
C HIS A 70 3.70 0.59 -3.78
N VAL A 71 4.72 1.00 -3.01
CA VAL A 71 4.70 2.26 -2.25
C VAL A 71 4.69 3.46 -3.20
N TRP A 72 5.54 3.44 -4.23
CA TRP A 72 5.62 4.51 -5.22
C TRP A 72 4.39 4.58 -6.11
N ASP A 73 3.91 3.44 -6.60
CA ASP A 73 2.71 3.35 -7.44
C ASP A 73 1.49 3.83 -6.67
N GLY A 74 1.33 3.40 -5.42
CA GLY A 74 0.27 3.88 -4.54
C GLY A 74 0.34 5.39 -4.29
N PHE A 75 1.54 5.93 -4.05
CA PHE A 75 1.74 7.38 -3.92
C PHE A 75 1.38 8.14 -5.20
N LEU A 76 1.86 7.67 -6.35
CA LEU A 76 1.62 8.28 -7.66
C LEU A 76 0.13 8.27 -8.00
N LEU A 77 -0.51 7.10 -7.93
CA LEU A 77 -1.93 6.93 -8.21
C LEU A 77 -2.80 7.79 -7.30
N LEU A 78 -2.52 7.78 -5.99
CA LEU A 78 -3.26 8.63 -5.04
C LEU A 78 -3.08 10.12 -5.35
N SER A 79 -1.88 10.54 -5.77
CA SER A 79 -1.61 11.92 -6.14
C SER A 79 -2.38 12.33 -7.40
N LEU A 80 -2.40 11.48 -8.43
CA LEU A 80 -3.17 11.70 -9.66
C LEU A 80 -4.67 11.79 -9.37
N LEU A 81 -5.18 10.90 -8.52
CA LEU A 81 -6.59 10.91 -8.12
C LEU A 81 -6.96 12.18 -7.35
N LYS A 82 -6.09 12.64 -6.44
CA LYS A 82 -6.27 13.90 -5.71
C LYS A 82 -6.16 15.14 -6.59
N ASP A 83 -5.38 15.06 -7.66
CA ASP A 83 -5.27 16.16 -8.62
C ASP A 83 -6.51 16.25 -9.51
N TYR A 84 -7.03 15.10 -9.96
CA TYR A 84 -8.26 15.04 -10.75
C TYR A 84 -9.52 15.42 -9.98
N ASP A 85 -9.57 15.14 -8.67
CA ASP A 85 -10.72 15.49 -7.81
C ASP A 85 -10.83 17.00 -7.51
N LYS A 86 -9.76 17.77 -7.76
CA LYS A 86 -9.73 19.24 -7.58
C LYS A 86 -10.32 19.99 -8.78
#